data_AF-A0A0A2AHV4-F1
#
_entry.id   AF-A0A0A2AHV4-F1
#
_cell.length_a   1.000
_cell.length_b   1.000
_cell.length_c   1.000
_cell.angle_alpha   90.00
_cell.angle_beta   90.00
_cell.angle_gamma   90.00
#
_symmetry.space_group_name_H-M   'P 1'
#
loop_
_entity.id
_entity.type
_entity.pdbx_description
1 polymer ?
#
loop_
_entity_poly.entity_id
_entity_poly.type
_entity_poly.pdbx_seq_one_letter_code
_entity_poly.pdbx_strand_id
1 'polypeptide(L)'
;MKLVWDDKDWSYLEAGKGKDGLALLGPSYKAAGPHFAFHFENKKEVENFQNDLKNSGVKVGPLHEHRDGTASFYMKDTEGNWLEMLYVPPEGIQSNT
;
A
#
# COMPACT_ATOMS: atom_id res chain seq x y z
N MET A 1 -16.69 0.96 1.12
CA MET A 1 -15.49 1.68 0.66
C MET A 1 -15.70 3.16 0.91
N LYS A 2 -14.68 3.88 1.38
CA LYS A 2 -14.66 5.33 1.55
C LYS A 2 -13.55 5.90 0.67
N LEU A 3 -13.86 6.88 -0.18
CA LEU A 3 -12.83 7.64 -0.91
C LEU A 3 -12.08 8.52 0.09
N VAL A 4 -10.75 8.49 0.05
CA VAL A 4 -9.89 9.29 0.93
C VAL A 4 -8.85 10.11 0.16
N TRP A 5 -8.54 9.71 -1.06
CA TRP A 5 -7.72 10.51 -1.96
C TRP A 5 -8.32 10.49 -3.36
N ASP A 6 -8.46 11.65 -3.97
CA ASP A 6 -8.93 11.84 -5.33
C ASP A 6 -8.03 12.83 -6.05
N ASP A 7 -7.29 12.36 -7.05
CA ASP A 7 -6.45 13.17 -7.93
C ASP A 7 -6.88 12.94 -9.38
N LYS A 8 -6.33 13.76 -10.28
CA LYS A 8 -6.70 13.73 -11.69
C LYS A 8 -6.43 12.37 -12.37
N ASP A 9 -5.42 11.64 -11.93
CA ASP A 9 -4.95 10.41 -12.56
C ASP A 9 -4.90 9.21 -11.62
N TRP A 10 -5.34 9.34 -10.36
CA TRP A 10 -5.51 8.22 -9.44
C TRP A 10 -6.40 8.56 -8.25
N SER A 11 -6.95 7.53 -7.61
CA SER A 11 -7.74 7.66 -6.38
C SER A 11 -7.45 6.51 -5.42
N TYR A 12 -7.59 6.77 -4.12
CA TYR A 12 -7.42 5.76 -3.06
C TYR A 12 -8.69 5.64 -2.22
N LEU A 13 -9.12 4.39 -2.01
CA LEU A 13 -10.30 4.06 -1.21
C LEU A 13 -9.94 3.16 -0.04
N GLU A 14 -10.54 3.38 1.12
CA GLU A 14 -10.40 2.52 2.30
C GLU A 14 -11.62 1.61 2.52
N ALA A 15 -11.37 0.38 2.96
CA ALA A 15 -12.36 -0.66 3.24
C ALA A 15 -12.52 -0.91 4.75
N GLY A 16 -13.75 -0.72 5.24
CA GLY A 16 -14.14 -1.16 6.59
C GLY A 16 -13.32 -0.52 7.72
N LYS A 17 -13.17 -1.25 8.83
CA LYS A 17 -12.42 -0.79 10.01
C LYS A 17 -10.91 -0.98 9.90
N GLY A 18 -10.47 -2.02 9.17
CA GLY A 18 -9.05 -2.29 8.91
C GLY A 18 -8.41 -1.28 7.95
N LYS A 19 -9.24 -0.47 7.28
CA LYS A 19 -8.83 0.56 6.33
C LYS A 19 -8.10 0.01 5.10
N ASP A 20 -8.14 -1.29 4.84
CA ASP A 20 -7.47 -1.88 3.67
C ASP A 20 -7.80 -1.09 2.40
N GLY A 21 -6.78 -0.83 1.60
CA GLY A 21 -6.82 0.11 0.51
C GLY A 21 -7.13 -0.50 -0.84
N LEU A 22 -7.73 0.31 -1.70
CA LEU A 22 -7.81 0.07 -3.14
C LEU A 22 -7.30 1.33 -3.86
N ALA A 23 -6.19 1.20 -4.57
CA ALA A 23 -5.67 2.24 -5.45
C ALA A 23 -6.14 2.02 -6.88
N LEU A 24 -6.94 2.96 -7.39
CA LEU A 24 -7.36 3.00 -8.78
C LEU A 24 -6.46 3.99 -9.51
N LEU A 25 -5.82 3.54 -10.59
CA LEU A 25 -4.87 4.35 -11.34
C LEU A 25 -5.38 4.55 -12.78
N GLY A 26 -5.29 5.77 -13.27
CA GLY A 26 -5.63 6.11 -14.64
C GLY A 26 -4.66 5.47 -15.65
N PRO A 27 -5.04 5.32 -16.92
CA PRO A 27 -4.25 4.62 -17.94
C PRO A 27 -2.84 5.21 -18.18
N SER A 28 -2.63 6.48 -17.84
CA SER A 28 -1.36 7.18 -18.01
C SER A 28 -0.46 7.17 -16.77
N TYR A 29 -0.93 6.64 -15.63
CA TYR A 29 -0.15 6.60 -14.40
C TYR A 29 0.97 5.57 -14.50
N LYS A 30 2.20 5.96 -14.13
CA LYS A 30 3.41 5.12 -14.34
C LYS A 30 4.21 4.81 -13.08
N ALA A 31 3.89 5.43 -11.94
CA ALA A 31 4.66 5.24 -10.72
C ALA A 31 4.38 3.88 -10.05
N ALA A 32 3.16 3.36 -10.20
CA ALA A 32 2.73 2.06 -9.68
C ALA A 32 1.64 1.45 -10.58
N GLY A 33 1.33 0.15 -10.38
CA GLY A 33 0.13 -0.47 -10.94
C GLY A 33 -1.06 -0.40 -9.95
N PRO A 34 -2.32 -0.51 -10.42
CA PRO A 34 -3.48 -0.58 -9.54
C PRO A 34 -3.32 -1.73 -8.54
N HIS A 35 -3.60 -1.46 -7.26
CA HIS A 35 -3.22 -2.39 -6.18
C HIS A 35 -4.22 -2.40 -5.03
N PHE A 36 -4.17 -3.51 -4.28
CA PHE A 36 -4.74 -3.62 -2.95
C PHE A 36 -3.67 -3.25 -1.93
N ALA A 37 -4.03 -2.49 -0.91
CA ALA A 37 -3.14 -2.20 0.21
C ALA A 37 -3.65 -2.87 1.48
N PHE A 38 -2.75 -3.52 2.22
CA PHE A 38 -3.05 -4.14 3.50
C PHE A 38 -2.37 -3.36 4.60
N HIS A 39 -3.13 -2.92 5.60
CA HIS A 39 -2.60 -2.08 6.67
C HIS A 39 -2.00 -2.89 7.82
N PHE A 40 -0.84 -2.42 8.27
CA PHE A 40 -0.13 -2.91 9.44
C PHE A 40 -0.17 -1.87 10.56
N GLU A 41 -0.07 -2.32 11.81
CA GLU A 41 -0.18 -1.42 12.96
C GLU A 41 1.10 -0.61 13.20
N ASN A 42 2.25 -1.14 12.77
CA ASN A 42 3.54 -0.49 12.93
C ASN A 42 4.53 -0.88 11.81
N LYS A 43 5.56 -0.04 11.62
CA LYS A 43 6.63 -0.25 10.63
C LYS A 43 7.36 -1.58 10.81
N LYS A 44 7.51 -2.04 12.05
CA LYS A 44 8.29 -3.25 12.35
C LYS A 44 7.59 -4.50 11.84
N GLU A 45 6.27 -4.54 11.87
CA GLU A 45 5.48 -5.62 11.28
C GLU A 45 5.64 -5.69 9.76
N VAL A 46 5.62 -4.53 9.08
CA VAL A 46 5.88 -4.46 7.64
C VAL A 46 7.27 -5.03 7.30
N GLU A 47 8.29 -4.64 8.06
CA GLU A 47 9.66 -5.13 7.88
C GLU A 47 9.76 -6.64 8.13
N ASN A 48 9.19 -7.13 9.24
CA ASN A 48 9.20 -8.56 9.58
C ASN A 48 8.50 -9.39 8.50
N PHE A 49 7.31 -8.97 8.06
CA PHE A 49 6.56 -9.65 7.01
C PHE A 49 7.32 -9.68 5.69
N GLN A 50 8.00 -8.58 5.32
CA GLN A 50 8.88 -8.56 4.15
C GLN A 50 10.01 -9.59 4.26
N ASN A 51 10.65 -9.68 5.43
CA ASN A 51 11.74 -10.63 5.67
C ASN A 51 11.25 -12.08 5.61
N ASP A 52 10.09 -12.38 6.18
CA ASP A 52 9.48 -13.71 6.13
C ASP A 52 9.17 -14.14 4.69
N LEU A 53 8.63 -13.23 3.87
CA LEU A 53 8.40 -13.47 2.45
C LEU A 53 9.70 -13.73 1.69
N LYS A 54 10.74 -12.92 1.91
CA LYS A 54 12.07 -13.13 1.30
C LYS A 54 12.67 -14.48 1.68
N ASN A 55 12.61 -14.83 2.97
CA ASN A 55 13.09 -16.11 3.49
C ASN A 55 12.32 -17.30 2.92
N SER A 56 11.06 -17.09 2.55
CA SER A 56 10.19 -18.08 1.88
C SER A 56 10.39 -18.13 0.36
N GLY A 57 11.32 -17.35 -0.20
CA GLY A 57 11.61 -17.31 -1.63
C GLY A 57 10.64 -16.47 -2.46
N VAL A 58 9.74 -15.71 -1.82
CA VAL A 58 8.81 -14.81 -2.50
C VAL A 58 9.55 -13.54 -2.93
N LYS A 59 9.34 -13.12 -4.18
CA LYS A 59 9.89 -11.87 -4.70
C LYS A 59 9.08 -10.69 -4.19
N VAL A 60 9.74 -9.80 -3.46
CA VAL A 60 9.17 -8.56 -2.94
C VAL A 60 10.06 -7.38 -3.32
N GLY A 61 9.46 -6.20 -3.49
CA GLY A 61 10.19 -4.96 -3.68
C GLY A 61 10.93 -4.49 -2.42
N PRO A 62 11.77 -3.45 -2.53
CA PRO A 62 12.39 -2.83 -1.37
C PRO A 62 11.35 -2.18 -0.44
N LEU A 63 11.67 -2.13 0.86
CA LEU A 63 10.89 -1.35 1.82
C LEU A 63 11.23 0.13 1.64
N HIS A 64 10.21 0.96 1.43
CA HIS A 64 10.32 2.40 1.32
C HIS A 64 9.76 3.06 2.57
N GLU A 65 10.49 4.04 3.09
CA GLU A 65 10.00 4.95 4.13
C GLU A 65 9.84 6.35 3.54
N HIS A 66 8.69 6.96 3.78
CA HIS A 66 8.35 8.27 3.28
C HIS A 66 8.49 9.34 4.37
N ARG A 67 8.62 10.61 3.94
CA ARG A 67 8.79 11.76 4.85
C ARG A 67 7.59 11.99 5.77
N ASP A 68 6.41 11.57 5.35
CA ASP A 68 5.16 11.64 6.10
C ASP A 68 5.02 10.53 7.15
N GLY A 69 6.04 9.67 7.31
CA GLY A 69 6.04 8.59 8.28
C GLY A 69 5.42 7.29 7.77
N THR A 70 4.79 7.28 6.58
CA THR A 70 4.32 6.04 5.95
C THR A 70 5.49 5.15 5.57
N ALA A 71 5.27 3.84 5.58
CA ALA A 71 6.24 2.86 5.12
C ALA A 71 5.55 1.73 4.37
N SER A 72 6.07 1.36 3.20
CA SER A 72 5.47 0.27 2.42
C SER A 72 6.45 -0.46 1.54
N PHE A 73 6.06 -1.67 1.12
CA PHE A 73 6.68 -2.36 0.01
C PHE A 73 5.62 -3.00 -0.87
N TYR A 74 6.01 -3.26 -2.12
CA TYR A 74 5.12 -3.85 -3.12
C TYR A 74 5.53 -5.28 -3.44
N MET A 75 4.54 -6.09 -3.80
CA MET A 75 4.74 -7.41 -4.38
C MET A 75 3.66 -7.70 -5.44
N LYS A 76 3.83 -8.82 -6.14
CA LYS A 76 2.76 -9.41 -6.94
C LYS A 76 2.37 -10.75 -6.36
N ASP A 77 1.07 -11.04 -6.35
CA ASP A 77 0.58 -12.39 -6.05
C ASP A 77 0.81 -13.34 -7.24
N THR A 78 0.33 -14.58 -7.11
CA THR A 78 0.47 -15.61 -8.15
C THR A 78 -0.36 -15.34 -9.40
N GLU A 79 -1.33 -14.43 -9.34
CA GLU A 79 -2.15 -14.01 -10.48
C GLU A 79 -1.64 -12.71 -11.11
N GLY A 80 -0.60 -12.11 -10.52
CA GLY A 80 0.03 -10.88 -11.01
C GLY A 80 -0.62 -9.60 -10.51
N ASN A 81 -1.56 -9.67 -9.56
CA ASN A 81 -2.15 -8.51 -8.92
C ASN A 81 -1.09 -7.81 -8.07
N TRP A 82 -1.09 -6.47 -8.09
CA TRP A 82 -0.21 -5.71 -7.22
C TRP A 82 -0.79 -5.63 -5.81
N LEU A 83 0.06 -5.89 -4.84
CA LEU A 83 -0.22 -5.74 -3.42
C LEU A 83 0.76 -4.76 -2.80
N GLU A 84 0.27 -3.91 -1.91
CA GLU A 84 1.05 -3.03 -1.05
C GLU A 84 0.87 -3.45 0.41
N MET A 85 1.97 -3.59 1.14
CA MET A 85 1.97 -3.81 2.57
C MET A 85 2.31 -2.47 3.19
N LEU A 86 1.34 -1.84 3.87
CA LEU A 86 1.37 -0.42 4.17
C LEU A 86 1.24 -0.18 5.67
N TYR A 87 2.16 0.61 6.22
CA TYR A 87 1.99 1.28 7.50
C TYR A 87 1.63 2.75 7.26
N VAL A 88 0.55 3.18 7.91
CA VAL A 88 0.16 4.59 7.99
C VAL A 88 0.23 5.02 9.46
N PRO A 89 0.89 6.14 9.78
CA PRO A 89 0.88 6.69 11.13
C PRO A 89 -0.55 6.96 11.66
N PRO A 90 -0.78 6.97 12.98
CA PRO A 90 -2.11 7.19 13.56
C PRO A 90 -2.81 8.49 13.13
N GLU A 91 -2.03 9.54 12.82
CA GLU A 91 -2.48 10.79 12.23
C GLU A 91 -3.11 10.63 10.83
N GLY A 92 -2.87 9.48 10.17
CA GLY A 92 -3.45 9.10 8.90
C GLY A 92 -2.74 9.71 7.68
N ILE A 93 -3.21 9.31 6.50
CA ILE A 93 -2.94 10.04 5.25
C ILE A 93 -3.91 11.22 5.23
N GLN A 94 -3.42 12.41 4.87
CA GLN A 94 -4.29 13.57 4.73
C GLN A 94 -5.31 13.33 3.62
N SER A 95 -6.60 13.26 4.00
CA SER A 95 -7.69 13.20 3.03
C SER A 95 -7.75 14.51 2.23
N ASN A 96 -7.87 14.42 0.91
CA ASN A 96 -8.14 15.58 0.04
C ASN A 96 -9.60 15.64 -0.44
N THR A 97 -10.43 14.70 0.03
CA THR A 97 -11.88 14.63 -0.17
C THR A 97 -12.64 15.01 1.09
#